data_AF-A0A929AYG1-F1
#
_entry.id   AF-A0A929AYG1-F1
#
_cell.length_a   1.000
_cell.length_b   1.000
_cell.length_c   1.000
_cell.angle_alpha   90.00
_cell.angle_beta   90.00
_cell.angle_gamma   90.00
#
_symmetry.space_group_name_H-M   'P 1'
#
loop_
_entity.id
_entity.type
_entity.pdbx_description
1 polymer ?
#
loop_
_entity_poly.entity_id
_entity_poly.type
_entity_poly.pdbx_seq_one_letter_code
_entity_poly.pdbx_strand_id
1 'polypeptide(L)'
;MDNNKIEVTGISESLLKLIDEQVRHKGGDRSAYIRDLIERDIFGTSHTQKQTFLELVTKRSFDPEQWEADMKLLAQRAEKIPVLPPEAFTRESIYGNHD
;
A
#
# COMPACT_ATOMS: atom_id res chain seq x y z
N MET A 1 -23.15 -37.14 -3.02
CA MET A 1 -23.23 -35.85 -2.31
C MET A 1 -21.94 -35.76 -1.51
N ASP A 2 -20.86 -35.36 -2.17
CA ASP A 2 -19.54 -35.36 -1.56
C ASP A 2 -19.42 -34.09 -0.72
N ASN A 3 -19.38 -34.29 0.60
CA ASN A 3 -19.10 -33.23 1.54
C ASN A 3 -17.63 -32.81 1.32
N ASN A 4 -17.42 -31.74 0.56
CA ASN A 4 -16.13 -31.07 0.41
C ASN A 4 -15.64 -30.61 1.80
N LYS A 5 -14.98 -31.52 2.51
CA LYS A 5 -14.29 -31.23 3.75
C LYS A 5 -12.99 -30.56 3.36
N ILE A 6 -13.01 -29.22 3.35
CA ILE A 6 -11.82 -28.41 3.16
C ILE A 6 -10.95 -28.64 4.40
N GLU A 7 -9.95 -29.53 4.30
CA GLU A 7 -8.92 -29.65 5.30
C GLU A 7 -8.02 -28.41 5.18
N VAL A 8 -8.19 -27.47 6.11
CA VAL A 8 -7.40 -26.23 6.15
C VAL A 8 -6.01 -26.55 6.69
N THR A 9 -5.18 -27.17 5.86
CA THR A 9 -3.76 -27.44 6.14
C THR A 9 -2.96 -26.17 5.85
N GLY A 10 -2.85 -25.27 6.83
CA GLY A 10 -2.08 -24.04 6.67
C GLY A 10 -2.11 -23.07 7.86
N ILE A 11 -3.04 -23.24 8.79
CA ILE A 11 -3.09 -22.42 10.01
C ILE A 11 -2.29 -23.15 11.10
N SER A 12 -1.27 -22.48 11.64
CA SER A 12 -0.47 -23.04 12.72
C SER A 12 -1.32 -23.29 13.98
N GLU A 13 -0.97 -24.32 14.74
CA GLU A 13 -1.73 -24.67 15.95
C GLU A 13 -1.73 -23.54 16.99
N SER A 14 -0.65 -22.77 17.07
CA SER A 14 -0.57 -21.56 17.89
C SER A 14 -1.59 -20.51 17.48
N LEU A 15 -1.78 -20.30 16.17
CA LEU A 15 -2.77 -19.36 15.66
C LEU A 15 -4.20 -19.85 15.92
N LEU A 16 -4.45 -21.16 15.82
CA LEU A 16 -5.75 -21.74 16.18
C LEU A 16 -6.10 -21.53 17.65
N LYS A 17 -5.12 -21.67 18.57
CA LYS A 17 -5.33 -21.44 20.00
C LYS A 17 -5.70 -19.99 20.31
N LEU A 18 -5.04 -19.03 19.64
CA LEU A 18 -5.37 -17.60 19.78
C LEU A 18 -6.78 -17.30 19.27
N ILE A 19 -7.15 -17.89 18.12
CA ILE A 19 -8.49 -17.75 17.56
C ILE A 19 -9.53 -18.31 18.53
N ASP A 20 -9.29 -19.48 19.12
CA ASP A 20 -10.21 -20.08 20.09
C ASP A 20 -10.40 -19.25 21.34
N GLU A 21 -9.32 -18.67 21.86
CA GLU A 21 -9.38 -17.77 23.01
C GLU A 21 -10.27 -16.56 22.70
N GLN A 22 -10.08 -15.94 21.52
CA GLN A 22 -10.91 -14.81 21.10
C GLN A 22 -12.38 -15.20 20.87
N VAL A 23 -12.64 -16.39 20.32
CA VAL A 23 -14.00 -16.92 20.15
C VAL A 23 -14.66 -17.15 21.51
N ARG A 24 -13.92 -17.64 22.52
CA ARG A 24 -14.44 -17.78 23.90
C ARG A 24 -14.77 -16.44 24.53
N HIS A 25 -13.96 -15.41 24.31
CA HIS A 25 -14.20 -14.07 24.85
C HIS A 25 -15.40 -13.37 24.20
N LYS A 26 -15.56 -13.49 22.88
CA LYS A 26 -16.66 -12.85 22.15
C LYS A 26 -17.95 -13.67 22.15
N GLY A 27 -17.84 -14.98 22.33
CA GLY A 27 -18.91 -15.93 22.10
C GLY A 27 -19.16 -16.15 20.60
N GLY A 28 -19.52 -17.38 20.22
CA GLY A 28 -19.92 -17.72 18.85
C GLY A 28 -19.14 -18.86 18.22
N ASP A 29 -19.31 -19.01 16.91
CA ASP A 29 -18.66 -20.06 16.11
C ASP A 29 -17.32 -19.60 15.53
N ARG A 30 -16.33 -20.50 15.51
CA ARG A 30 -14.98 -20.21 15.03
C ARG A 30 -14.99 -19.76 13.57
N SER A 31 -15.80 -20.40 12.72
CA SER A 31 -15.87 -20.05 11.30
C SER A 31 -16.55 -18.71 11.07
N ALA A 32 -17.52 -18.33 11.90
CA ALA A 32 -18.11 -17.00 11.88
C ALA A 32 -17.10 -15.91 12.26
N TYR A 33 -16.28 -16.16 13.28
CA TYR A 33 -15.24 -15.22 13.72
C TYR A 33 -14.14 -15.03 12.68
N ILE A 34 -13.68 -16.11 12.04
CA ILE A 34 -12.68 -16.01 10.96
C ILE A 34 -13.24 -15.22 9.76
N ARG A 35 -14.53 -15.41 9.42
CA ARG A 35 -15.17 -14.61 8.36
C ARG A 35 -15.23 -13.12 8.70
N ASP A 36 -15.62 -12.77 9.92
CA ASP A 36 -15.62 -11.37 10.40
C ASP A 36 -14.22 -10.75 10.37
N LEU A 37 -13.17 -11.51 10.71
CA LEU A 37 -11.78 -11.04 10.59
C LEU A 37 -11.39 -10.75 9.13
N ILE A 38 -11.72 -11.64 8.20
CA ILE A 38 -11.43 -11.48 6.78
C ILE A 38 -12.22 -10.31 6.19
N GLU A 39 -13.51 -10.19 6.53
CA GLU A 39 -14.34 -9.07 6.09
C GLU A 39 -13.82 -7.73 6.63
N ARG A 40 -13.39 -7.67 7.89
CA ARG A 40 -12.74 -6.46 8.45
C ARG A 40 -11.40 -6.15 7.81
N ASP A 41 -10.63 -7.14 7.40
CA ASP A 41 -9.36 -6.90 6.72
C ASP A 41 -9.61 -6.38 5.29
N ILE A 42 -10.51 -7.02 4.54
CA ILE A 42 -10.84 -6.63 3.15
C ILE A 42 -11.58 -5.28 3.11
N PHE A 43 -12.56 -5.07 3.99
CA PHE A 43 -13.43 -3.90 3.95
C PHE A 43 -13.08 -2.85 5.00
N GLY A 44 -12.47 -3.22 6.12
CA GLY A 44 -12.01 -2.25 7.13
C GLY A 44 -10.76 -1.48 6.71
N THR A 45 -9.89 -2.08 5.90
CA THR A 45 -8.79 -1.34 5.23
C THR A 45 -9.31 -0.30 4.24
N SER A 46 -10.53 -0.44 3.71
CA SER A 46 -11.14 0.57 2.84
C SER A 46 -11.46 1.87 3.58
N HIS A 47 -11.65 1.83 4.91
CA HIS A 47 -11.91 3.03 5.71
C HIS A 47 -10.62 3.77 6.07
N THR A 48 -9.57 3.04 6.43
CA THR A 48 -8.23 3.60 6.68
C THR A 48 -7.51 4.05 5.40
N GLN A 49 -7.67 3.35 4.26
CA GLN A 49 -7.17 3.82 2.97
C GLN A 49 -7.87 5.07 2.47
N LYS A 50 -9.18 5.22 2.72
CA LYS A 50 -9.89 6.47 2.37
C LYS A 50 -9.37 7.65 3.17
N GLN A 51 -9.05 7.48 4.46
CA GLN A 51 -8.44 8.54 5.27
C GLN A 51 -7.03 8.89 4.80
N THR A 52 -6.19 7.89 4.48
CA THR A 52 -4.84 8.17 3.96
C THR A 52 -4.87 8.81 2.58
N PHE A 53 -5.81 8.45 1.69
CA PHE A 53 -5.97 9.14 0.40
C PHE A 53 -6.55 10.54 0.58
N LEU A 54 -7.47 10.79 1.52
CA LEU A 54 -7.98 12.12 1.83
C LEU A 54 -6.93 13.02 2.50
N GLU A 55 -6.05 12.46 3.34
CA GLU A 55 -4.91 13.17 3.92
C GLU A 55 -3.80 13.39 2.89
N LEU A 56 -3.50 12.45 1.99
CA LEU A 56 -2.60 12.68 0.85
C LEU A 56 -3.18 13.68 -0.16
N VAL A 57 -4.52 13.77 -0.24
CA VAL A 57 -5.28 14.77 -0.99
C VAL A 57 -5.64 15.99 -0.13
N THR A 58 -5.04 16.15 1.06
CA THR A 58 -4.75 17.50 1.58
C THR A 58 -3.62 18.07 0.73
N LYS A 59 -4.02 18.36 -0.51
CA LYS A 59 -3.43 19.29 -1.45
C LYS A 59 -2.78 20.38 -0.61
N ARG A 60 -1.45 20.41 -0.53
CA ARG A 60 -0.76 21.67 -0.27
C ARG A 60 -1.42 22.63 -1.26
N SER A 61 -2.15 23.63 -0.76
CA SER A 61 -2.69 24.66 -1.62
C SER A 61 -1.52 25.19 -2.43
N PHE A 62 -1.70 25.32 -3.74
CA PHE A 62 -0.66 25.90 -4.58
C PHE A 62 -0.29 27.26 -3.97
N ASP A 63 0.97 27.39 -3.58
CA ASP A 63 1.54 28.59 -3.00
C ASP A 63 2.40 29.27 -4.07
N PRO A 64 1.93 30.40 -4.65
CA PRO A 64 2.64 31.10 -5.71
C PRO A 64 4.02 31.60 -5.27
N GLU A 65 4.19 31.96 -3.99
CA GLU A 65 5.46 32.47 -3.48
C GLU A 65 6.48 31.33 -3.34
N GLN A 66 6.05 30.17 -2.84
CA GLN A 66 6.87 28.96 -2.80
C GLN A 66 7.27 28.51 -4.21
N TRP A 67 6.33 28.52 -5.16
CA TRP A 67 6.60 28.19 -6.56
C TRP A 67 7.66 29.12 -7.18
N GLU A 68 7.53 30.43 -6.98
CA GLU A 68 8.50 31.42 -7.50
C GLU A 68 9.88 31.23 -6.86
N ALA A 69 9.94 30.98 -5.55
CA ALA A 69 11.18 30.70 -4.83
C ALA A 69 11.87 29.44 -5.36
N ASP A 70 11.10 28.37 -5.60
CA ASP A 70 11.61 27.11 -6.14
C ASP A 70 12.10 27.28 -7.58
N MET A 71 11.37 28.01 -8.43
CA MET A 71 11.81 28.33 -9.80
C MET A 71 13.10 29.16 -9.81
N LYS A 72 13.21 30.14 -8.92
CA LYS A 72 14.43 30.94 -8.77
C LYS A 72 15.63 30.11 -8.30
N LEU A 73 15.41 29.17 -7.39
CA LEU A 73 16.44 28.23 -6.92
C LEU A 73 16.92 27.32 -8.06
N LEU A 74 15.99 26.80 -8.86
CA LEU A 74 16.31 25.97 -10.03
C LEU A 74 17.06 26.77 -11.10
N ALA A 75 16.65 28.00 -11.38
CA ALA A 75 17.34 28.88 -12.33
C ALA A 75 18.78 29.22 -11.87
N GLN A 76 18.97 29.52 -10.58
CA GLN A 76 20.30 29.78 -10.02
C GLN A 76 21.24 28.56 -10.04
N ARG A 77 20.68 27.36 -10.01
CA ARG A 77 21.44 26.10 -10.07
C ARG A 77 21.40 25.46 -11.46
N ALA A 78 20.81 26.11 -12.46
CA ALA A 78 20.70 25.57 -13.82
C ALA A 78 22.08 25.29 -14.44
N GLU A 79 23.09 26.11 -14.12
CA GLU A 79 24.48 25.89 -14.54
C GLU A 79 25.10 24.61 -13.95
N LYS A 80 24.53 24.07 -12.86
CA LYS A 80 24.96 22.83 -12.21
C LYS A 80 24.16 21.61 -12.68
N ILE A 81 23.17 21.79 -13.56
CA ILE A 81 22.45 20.66 -14.15
C ILE A 81 23.37 20.07 -15.22
N PRO A 82 23.86 18.82 -15.04
CA PRO A 82 24.68 18.19 -16.05
C PRO A 82 23.87 18.06 -17.34
N VAL A 83 24.40 18.58 -18.44
CA VAL A 83 23.84 18.31 -19.76
C VAL A 83 24.06 16.82 -20.02
N LEU A 84 22.97 16.06 -20.04
CA LEU A 84 23.02 14.65 -20.33
C LEU A 84 23.34 14.47 -21.82
N PRO A 85 24.27 13.57 -22.17
CA PRO A 85 24.58 13.29 -23.56
C PRO A 85 23.40 12.51 -24.20
N PRO A 86 23.21 12.56 -25.53
CA PRO A 86 22.08 11.92 -26.21
C PRO A 86 21.89 10.43 -25.88
N GLU A 87 22.99 9.74 -25.57
CA GLU A 87 23.04 8.33 -25.22
C GLU A 87 22.28 8.01 -23.92
N ALA A 88 22.16 8.98 -23.01
CA ALA A 88 21.39 8.84 -21.77
C ALA A 88 19.88 8.68 -22.00
N PHE A 89 19.39 9.06 -23.18
CA PHE A 89 17.97 8.99 -23.57
C PHE A 89 17.66 7.82 -24.50
N THR A 90 18.60 6.88 -24.66
CA THR A 90 18.38 5.66 -25.43
C THR A 90 17.47 4.70 -24.68
N ARG A 91 16.75 3.84 -25.43
CA ARG A 91 15.89 2.81 -24.85
C ARG A 91 16.72 1.88 -23.94
N GLU A 92 17.94 1.57 -24.34
CA GLU A 92 18.87 0.71 -23.62
C GLU A 92 19.34 1.35 -22.30
N SER A 93 19.54 2.68 -22.29
CA SER A 93 19.89 3.44 -21.07
C SER A 93 18.71 3.58 -20.11
N ILE A 94 17.48 3.71 -20.62
CA ILE A 94 16.27 3.91 -19.80
C ILE A 94 15.72 2.58 -19.26
N TYR A 95 15.75 1.52 -20.08
CA TYR A 95 15.13 0.24 -19.75
C TYR A 95 16.14 -0.85 -19.35
N GLY A 96 17.45 -0.60 -19.49
CA GLY A 96 18.49 -1.60 -19.30
C GLY A 96 18.39 -2.74 -20.33
N ASN A 97 19.45 -3.55 -20.43
CA ASN A 97 19.41 -4.82 -21.17
C ASN A 97 18.59 -5.85 -20.38
N HIS A 98 17.28 -5.65 -20.31
CA HIS A 98 16.33 -6.66 -19.89
C HIS A 98 15.72 -7.29 -21.15
N ASP A 99 16.43 -8.30 -21.67
CA ASP A 99 15.86 -9.36 -22.51
C ASP A 99 15.27 -10.46 -21.61
#